data_AF-A0A553CNM7-F1
#
_entry.id   AF-A0A553CNM7-F1
#
_cell.length_a   1.000
_cell.length_b   1.000
_cell.length_c   1.000
_cell.angle_alpha   90.00
_cell.angle_beta   90.00
_cell.angle_gamma   90.00
#
_symmetry.space_group_name_H-M   'P 1'
#
loop_
_entity.id
_entity.type
_entity.pdbx_description
1 polymer ?
#
loop_
_entity_poly.entity_id
_entity_poly.type
_entity_poly.pdbx_seq_one_letter_code
_entity_poly.pdbx_strand_id
1 'polypeptide(L)'
;MILYDNKYSFIKDLGDGGFGKVFLAKEKVSNRYVAIKQLKNTDKTEQEDIIHEIEIVSKFDNSNIVNYYHHFWQEDKLFLVMEYCSGGSLRDKIKEGKIVASEALQWIQTLTECLRTVHKKGIIHHDIKPDNILFSQNGIIKISDFGIANKDIGTRSYMSPEAFSWDSDTKQDPRIDIYALGVTLMELLTGKNPFSYLSIEDIIEKHQKADFPIQKLPNWQQEIILKSINKVPELRFQFMVEFEEAIRAKSVPIIFKKEGLKAAELVEHAEKALKTNKWRSAAKYLELANANYPNNVAVLQAFGKYYLRIQQIKKAKEYLEKALRLNPRLDVQKDLGWINLENKKYPIAMGLLSDHLHRHPLDYEAYNLLIRCYYETNRFEPAMELSKMLMDTNTNLPCFANNYYISYVLHNQGKAIVPKSILKITNNPFIGYNYSVLSEDKKSHSFNRLPTLKSKLLFMDFHFNTMKENTITFLESNNENINSSSITNSIIKFGREGFNENDIEVIDAKLVSRRHCVIINSKDNVWLYDLESIGTYLNDEKINGKVPIIGFNKITIDKINFTITTDKNKLL
;
A
#
# COMPACT_ATOMS: atom_id res chain seq x y z
N MET A 1 16.20 6.82 62.96
CA MET A 1 16.80 6.52 61.66
C MET A 1 15.75 5.80 60.84
N ILE A 2 15.37 6.32 59.67
CA ILE A 2 14.36 5.66 58.81
C ILE A 2 14.98 4.38 58.26
N LEU A 3 14.29 3.27 58.45
CA LEU A 3 14.72 1.93 58.05
C LEU A 3 13.70 1.35 57.07
N TYR A 4 14.19 0.89 55.91
CA TYR A 4 13.38 0.24 54.89
C TYR A 4 13.68 -1.25 54.86
N ASP A 5 12.63 -2.07 54.71
CA ASP A 5 12.71 -3.55 54.72
C ASP A 5 13.49 -4.12 55.92
N ASN A 6 13.46 -3.41 57.06
CA ASN A 6 14.22 -3.72 58.27
C ASN A 6 15.77 -3.84 58.10
N LYS A 7 16.31 -3.57 56.92
CA LYS A 7 17.73 -3.81 56.59
C LYS A 7 18.44 -2.65 55.90
N TYR A 8 17.70 -1.70 55.32
CA TYR A 8 18.25 -0.57 54.58
C TYR A 8 18.11 0.74 55.35
N SER A 9 19.23 1.33 55.75
CA SER A 9 19.25 2.64 56.39
C SER A 9 19.31 3.75 55.34
N PHE A 10 18.35 4.67 55.37
CA PHE A 10 18.33 5.86 54.51
C PHE A 10 19.59 6.71 54.67
N ILE A 11 20.12 7.26 53.57
CA ILE A 11 21.26 8.18 53.56
C ILE A 11 20.87 9.54 52.99
N LYS A 12 20.43 9.59 51.72
CA LYS A 12 20.06 10.83 51.05
C LYS A 12 19.14 10.56 49.87
N ASP A 13 18.39 11.56 49.45
CA ASP A 13 17.62 11.52 48.22
C ASP A 13 18.55 11.60 47.00
N LEU A 14 18.22 10.85 45.94
CA LEU A 14 18.94 10.84 44.67
C LEU A 14 18.12 11.48 43.55
N GLY A 15 16.78 11.36 43.60
CA GLY A 15 15.89 12.01 42.65
C GLY A 15 14.41 11.83 43.02
N ASP A 16 13.57 12.73 42.52
CA ASP A 16 12.11 12.64 42.63
C ASP A 16 11.53 12.93 41.23
N GLY A 17 10.85 11.94 40.65
CA GLY A 17 10.33 12.00 39.30
C GLY A 17 8.87 11.59 39.20
N GLY A 18 8.33 11.58 37.97
CA GLY A 18 6.93 11.22 37.72
C GLY A 18 6.53 9.83 38.22
N PHE A 19 7.47 8.87 38.18
CA PHE A 19 7.19 7.47 38.52
C PHE A 19 7.50 7.09 39.97
N GLY A 20 8.21 7.93 40.71
CA GLY A 20 8.69 7.56 42.04
C GLY A 20 9.78 8.44 42.60
N LYS A 21 10.09 8.18 43.88
CA LYS A 21 11.20 8.80 44.60
C LYS A 21 12.35 7.79 44.69
N VAL A 22 13.57 8.21 44.38
CA VAL A 22 14.78 7.39 44.46
C VAL A 22 15.69 7.94 45.55
N PHE A 23 16.17 7.06 46.43
CA PHE A 23 17.09 7.44 47.50
C PHE A 23 18.23 6.44 47.66
N LEU A 24 19.34 6.92 48.17
CA LEU A 24 20.51 6.14 48.56
C LEU A 24 20.25 5.54 49.94
N ALA A 25 20.49 4.24 50.06
CA ALA A 25 20.46 3.53 51.33
C ALA A 25 21.69 2.64 51.49
N LYS A 26 21.99 2.26 52.74
CA LYS A 26 23.05 1.32 53.08
C LYS A 26 22.45 0.06 53.68
N GLU A 27 22.84 -1.08 53.15
CA GLU A 27 22.49 -2.38 53.71
C GLU A 27 23.28 -2.65 54.99
N LYS A 28 22.59 -2.98 56.08
CA LYS A 28 23.23 -3.15 57.40
C LYS A 28 24.25 -4.29 57.46
N VAL A 29 23.99 -5.41 56.79
CA VAL A 29 24.82 -6.62 56.89
C VAL A 29 26.06 -6.50 56.02
N SER A 30 25.88 -6.24 54.72
CA SER A 30 26.98 -6.19 53.76
C SER A 30 27.71 -4.84 53.71
N ASN A 31 27.17 -3.81 54.36
CA ASN A 31 27.57 -2.41 54.20
C ASN A 31 27.46 -1.87 52.77
N ARG A 32 26.77 -2.58 51.86
CA ARG A 32 26.60 -2.18 50.47
C ARG A 32 25.69 -0.96 50.34
N TYR A 33 26.08 -0.03 49.48
CA TYR A 33 25.24 1.07 49.06
C TYR A 33 24.29 0.63 47.93
N VAL A 34 23.01 0.96 48.05
CA VAL A 34 21.97 0.62 47.08
C VAL A 34 21.12 1.84 46.75
N ALA A 35 20.58 1.88 45.54
CA ALA A 35 19.54 2.83 45.17
C ALA A 35 18.18 2.15 45.39
N ILE A 36 17.29 2.78 46.13
CA ILE A 36 15.94 2.29 46.37
C ILE A 36 14.96 3.25 45.69
N LYS A 37 14.17 2.73 44.74
CA LYS A 37 13.11 3.46 44.05
C LYS A 37 11.76 3.09 44.67
N GLN A 38 11.14 4.04 45.34
CA GLN A 38 9.76 3.98 45.81
C GLN A 38 8.84 4.40 44.68
N LEU A 39 7.96 3.51 44.22
CA LEU A 39 6.98 3.83 43.17
C LEU A 39 5.80 4.63 43.75
N LYS A 40 5.32 5.59 42.95
CA LYS A 40 4.10 6.37 43.27
C LYS A 40 2.81 5.61 42.93
N ASN A 41 2.89 4.66 41.99
CA ASN A 41 1.76 3.84 41.59
C ASN A 41 1.31 2.92 42.74
N THR A 42 0.00 2.83 42.95
CA THR A 42 -0.63 1.98 43.98
C THR A 42 -1.49 0.86 43.37
N ASP A 43 -1.65 0.82 42.04
CA ASP A 43 -2.31 -0.29 41.35
C ASP A 43 -1.43 -1.55 41.40
N LYS A 44 -1.96 -2.62 41.99
CA LYS A 44 -1.23 -3.88 42.19
C LYS A 44 -0.93 -4.60 40.88
N THR A 45 -1.86 -4.56 39.91
CA THR A 45 -1.70 -5.24 38.62
C THR A 45 -0.57 -4.58 37.84
N GLU A 46 -0.59 -3.24 37.78
CA GLU A 46 0.47 -2.50 37.11
C GLU A 46 1.83 -2.63 37.82
N GLN A 47 1.85 -2.78 39.16
CA GLN A 47 3.05 -3.07 39.93
C GLN A 47 3.62 -4.47 39.61
N GLU A 48 2.78 -5.49 39.46
CA GLU A 48 3.18 -6.84 39.07
C GLU A 48 3.78 -6.86 37.65
N ASP A 49 3.17 -6.15 36.71
CA ASP A 49 3.71 -5.99 35.35
C ASP A 49 5.11 -5.34 35.36
N ILE A 50 5.31 -4.32 36.22
CA ILE A 50 6.61 -3.66 36.39
C ILE A 50 7.67 -4.64 36.89
N ILE A 51 7.33 -5.44 37.90
CA ILE A 51 8.23 -6.46 38.46
C ILE A 51 8.59 -7.47 37.38
N HIS A 52 7.61 -7.95 36.61
CA HIS A 52 7.81 -8.93 35.55
C HIS A 52 8.83 -8.46 34.51
N GLU A 53 8.67 -7.25 33.97
CA GLU A 53 9.56 -6.68 32.96
C GLU A 53 10.99 -6.48 33.53
N ILE A 54 11.11 -5.96 34.76
CA ILE A 54 12.41 -5.78 35.41
C ILE A 54 13.09 -7.13 35.65
N GLU A 55 12.36 -8.16 36.07
CA GLU A 55 12.90 -9.50 36.27
C GLU A 55 13.40 -10.11 34.96
N ILE A 56 12.69 -9.93 33.84
CA ILE A 56 13.17 -10.40 32.53
C ILE A 56 14.49 -9.71 32.18
N VAL A 57 14.53 -8.38 32.30
CA VAL A 57 15.72 -7.59 31.97
C VAL A 57 16.89 -7.93 32.89
N SER A 58 16.64 -8.19 34.18
CA SER A 58 17.67 -8.55 35.15
C SER A 58 18.40 -9.86 34.85
N LYS A 59 17.79 -10.74 34.04
CA LYS A 59 18.40 -12.00 33.57
C LYS A 59 19.36 -11.79 32.40
N PHE A 60 19.47 -10.57 31.87
CA PHE A 60 20.40 -10.28 30.79
C PHE A 60 21.81 -10.16 31.37
N ASP A 61 22.74 -10.95 30.84
CA ASP A 61 24.17 -10.81 31.14
C ASP A 61 24.73 -9.60 30.36
N ASN A 62 24.44 -8.40 30.86
CA ASN A 62 24.84 -7.16 30.22
C ASN A 62 25.28 -6.12 31.26
N SER A 63 26.56 -5.74 31.22
CA SER A 63 27.16 -4.78 32.16
C SER A 63 26.66 -3.35 32.00
N ASN A 64 25.96 -3.03 30.89
CA ASN A 64 25.38 -1.74 30.57
C ASN A 64 23.90 -1.63 30.98
N ILE A 65 23.41 -2.54 31.83
CA ILE A 65 22.12 -2.42 32.51
C ILE A 65 22.39 -2.23 34.00
N VAL A 66 21.60 -1.40 34.67
CA VAL A 66 21.65 -1.24 36.13
C VAL A 66 21.17 -2.54 36.77
N ASN A 67 21.99 -3.11 37.66
CA ASN A 67 21.61 -4.38 38.28
C ASN A 67 20.41 -4.19 39.21
N TYR A 68 19.41 -5.03 39.01
CA TYR A 68 18.28 -5.17 39.91
C TYR A 68 18.61 -6.25 40.95
N TYR A 69 18.40 -5.95 42.24
CA TYR A 69 18.68 -6.91 43.31
C TYR A 69 17.42 -7.66 43.76
N HIS A 70 16.37 -6.94 44.15
CA HIS A 70 15.05 -7.47 44.53
C HIS A 70 14.07 -6.30 44.76
N HIS A 71 12.84 -6.61 45.17
CA HIS A 71 11.83 -5.65 45.61
C HIS A 71 11.27 -6.02 46.97
N PHE A 72 10.56 -5.08 47.60
CA PHE A 72 9.75 -5.33 48.79
C PHE A 72 8.56 -4.37 48.83
N TRP A 73 7.56 -4.71 49.64
CA TRP A 73 6.43 -3.84 49.93
C TRP A 73 6.54 -3.30 51.34
N GLN A 74 6.26 -2.01 51.49
CA GLN A 74 6.19 -1.37 52.80
C GLN A 74 5.12 -0.27 52.72
N GLU A 75 4.18 -0.26 53.68
CA GLU A 75 3.08 0.73 53.71
C GLU A 75 2.32 0.81 52.36
N ASP A 76 1.97 -0.35 51.80
CA ASP A 76 1.27 -0.51 50.50
C ASP A 76 1.96 0.08 49.27
N LYS A 77 3.25 0.41 49.39
CA LYS A 77 4.08 0.90 48.27
C LYS A 77 5.12 -0.14 47.88
N LEU A 78 5.35 -0.23 46.57
CA LEU A 78 6.40 -1.07 45.98
C LEU A 78 7.74 -0.31 45.97
N PHE A 79 8.78 -0.98 46.49
CA PHE A 79 10.15 -0.49 46.50
C PHE A 79 11.05 -1.42 45.70
N LEU A 80 11.82 -0.85 44.77
CA LEU A 80 12.78 -1.58 43.94
C LEU A 80 14.19 -1.30 44.44
N VAL A 81 14.96 -2.34 44.74
CA VAL A 81 16.34 -2.24 45.23
C VAL A 81 17.31 -2.54 44.09
N MET A 82 18.17 -1.58 43.76
CA MET A 82 19.02 -1.58 42.58
C MET A 82 20.46 -1.21 42.91
N GLU A 83 21.36 -1.47 41.97
CA GLU A 83 22.73 -0.97 41.97
C GLU A 83 22.76 0.56 42.11
N TYR A 84 23.60 1.06 43.03
CA TYR A 84 23.87 2.48 43.13
C TYR A 84 24.99 2.88 42.16
N CYS A 85 24.64 3.62 41.11
CA CYS A 85 25.58 4.18 40.15
C CYS A 85 26.14 5.52 40.65
N SER A 86 27.30 5.48 41.34
CA SER A 86 27.89 6.66 42.00
C SER A 86 28.48 7.70 41.05
N GLY A 87 28.65 7.38 39.76
CA GLY A 87 29.18 8.29 38.74
C GLY A 87 28.19 9.35 38.25
N GLY A 88 26.94 9.32 38.75
CA GLY A 88 25.87 10.24 38.36
C GLY A 88 25.21 9.84 37.04
N SER A 89 24.35 10.72 36.55
CA SER A 89 23.61 10.55 35.29
C SER A 89 24.32 11.20 34.10
N LEU A 90 23.95 10.81 32.90
CA LEU A 90 24.37 11.47 31.67
C LEU A 90 23.85 12.92 31.61
N ARG A 91 22.69 13.20 32.23
CA ARG A 91 22.21 14.57 32.45
C ARG A 91 23.21 15.41 33.23
N ASP A 92 23.82 14.86 34.28
CA ASP A 92 24.81 15.57 35.08
C ASP A 92 26.06 15.89 34.25
N LYS A 93 26.51 14.95 33.40
CA LYS A 93 27.61 15.17 32.46
C LYS A 93 27.32 16.26 31.43
N ILE A 94 26.09 16.33 30.92
CA ILE A 94 25.68 17.41 30.01
C ILE A 94 25.74 18.77 30.73
N LYS A 95 25.27 18.85 31.98
CA LYS A 95 25.32 20.09 32.79
C LYS A 95 26.75 20.53 33.12
N GLU A 96 27.68 19.59 33.31
CA GLU A 96 29.10 19.89 33.52
C GLU A 96 29.76 20.54 32.29
N GLY A 97 29.18 20.36 31.08
CA GLY A 97 29.61 21.04 29.85
C GLY A 97 30.95 20.57 29.27
N LYS A 98 31.45 19.40 29.68
CA LYS A 98 32.79 18.87 29.34
C LYS A 98 32.78 17.64 28.43
N ILE A 99 31.69 17.40 27.69
CA ILE A 99 31.57 16.20 26.85
C ILE A 99 32.25 16.45 25.50
N VAL A 100 33.22 15.60 25.16
CA VAL A 100 33.82 15.61 23.82
C VAL A 100 32.99 14.73 22.88
N ALA A 101 32.83 15.14 21.62
CA ALA A 101 32.01 14.41 20.66
C ALA A 101 32.40 12.93 20.52
N SER A 102 33.69 12.59 20.57
CA SER A 102 34.16 11.19 20.51
C SER A 102 33.67 10.35 21.68
N GLU A 103 33.62 10.94 22.88
CA GLU A 103 33.13 10.28 24.08
C GLU A 103 31.62 10.06 24.00
N ALA A 104 30.85 11.08 23.58
CA ALA A 104 29.43 10.97 23.34
C ALA A 104 29.10 9.83 22.35
N LEU A 105 29.84 9.73 21.24
CA LEU A 105 29.63 8.68 20.23
C LEU A 105 29.96 7.29 20.77
N GLN A 106 31.00 7.15 21.60
CA GLN A 106 31.35 5.87 22.24
C GLN A 106 30.26 5.42 23.23
N TRP A 107 29.69 6.35 23.99
CA TRP A 107 28.54 6.08 24.85
C TRP A 107 27.33 5.63 24.05
N ILE A 108 26.98 6.34 22.97
CA ILE A 108 25.85 5.96 22.11
C ILE A 108 26.08 4.58 21.48
N GLN A 109 27.28 4.25 21.01
CA GLN A 109 27.60 2.90 20.51
C GLN A 109 27.34 1.82 21.57
N THR A 110 27.81 2.04 22.79
CA THR A 110 27.58 1.12 23.93
C THR A 110 26.08 0.96 24.21
N LEU A 111 25.33 2.05 24.17
CA LEU A 111 23.87 2.03 24.37
C LEU A 111 23.13 1.32 23.23
N THR A 112 23.55 1.50 21.98
CA THR A 112 22.97 0.77 20.84
C THR A 112 23.17 -0.74 20.97
N GLU A 113 24.33 -1.19 21.43
CA GLU A 113 24.60 -2.62 21.66
C GLU A 113 23.73 -3.19 22.80
N CYS A 114 23.59 -2.45 23.90
CA CYS A 114 22.72 -2.80 25.00
C CYS A 114 21.25 -2.91 24.54
N LEU A 115 20.73 -1.86 23.89
CA LEU A 115 19.34 -1.82 23.42
C LEU A 115 19.07 -2.86 22.33
N ARG A 116 20.03 -3.18 21.46
CA ARG A 116 19.93 -4.30 20.52
C ARG A 116 19.65 -5.62 21.23
N THR A 117 20.26 -5.86 22.39
CA THR A 117 20.08 -7.07 23.18
C THR A 117 18.69 -7.10 23.83
N VAL A 118 18.26 -5.96 24.36
CA VAL A 118 16.93 -5.78 24.97
C VAL A 118 15.81 -5.96 23.92
N HIS A 119 15.92 -5.28 22.77
CA HIS A 119 14.94 -5.33 21.67
C HIS A 119 14.77 -6.74 21.10
N LYS A 120 15.85 -7.54 21.03
CA LYS A 120 15.79 -8.95 20.59
C LYS A 120 14.90 -9.83 21.49
N LYS A 121 14.57 -9.39 22.70
CA LYS A 121 13.69 -10.08 23.64
C LYS A 121 12.27 -9.51 23.64
N GLY A 122 11.96 -8.58 22.74
CA GLY A 122 10.63 -7.95 22.64
C GLY A 122 10.38 -6.86 23.68
N ILE A 123 11.43 -6.37 24.34
CA ILE A 123 11.31 -5.31 25.34
C ILE A 123 11.71 -3.99 24.69
N ILE A 124 10.84 -2.98 24.76
CA ILE A 124 11.11 -1.60 24.33
C ILE A 124 11.12 -0.71 25.56
N HIS A 125 12.16 0.11 25.73
CA HIS A 125 12.40 0.86 26.97
C HIS A 125 11.43 2.04 27.16
N HIS A 126 11.11 2.78 26.09
CA HIS A 126 10.22 3.96 26.05
C HIS A 126 10.64 5.23 26.81
N ASP A 127 11.53 5.14 27.79
CA ASP A 127 12.06 6.32 28.52
C ASP A 127 13.58 6.51 28.39
N ILE A 128 14.13 6.31 27.19
CA ILE A 128 15.55 6.61 26.93
C ILE A 128 15.77 8.12 26.96
N LYS A 129 16.53 8.58 27.95
CA LYS A 129 16.91 9.99 28.15
C LYS A 129 18.17 10.08 29.02
N PRO A 130 18.89 11.21 29.02
CA PRO A 130 20.09 11.37 29.84
C PRO A 130 19.90 11.12 31.34
N ASP A 131 18.70 11.34 31.88
CA ASP A 131 18.39 11.15 33.30
C ASP A 131 18.35 9.66 33.70
N ASN A 132 18.02 8.76 32.75
CA ASN A 132 17.95 7.32 32.97
C ASN A 132 19.21 6.57 32.52
N ILE A 133 20.21 7.29 32.01
CA ILE A 133 21.51 6.74 31.62
C ILE A 133 22.53 7.13 32.69
N LEU A 134 23.07 6.16 33.41
CA LEU A 134 23.88 6.36 34.60
C LEU A 134 25.31 5.87 34.41
N PHE A 135 26.22 6.31 35.29
CA PHE A 135 27.59 5.84 35.34
C PHE A 135 27.85 5.09 36.65
N SER A 136 28.32 3.85 36.54
CA SER A 136 28.81 3.09 37.69
C SER A 136 30.05 3.75 38.32
N GLN A 137 30.48 3.24 39.47
CA GLN A 137 31.70 3.69 40.13
C GLN A 137 32.95 3.60 39.23
N ASN A 138 32.99 2.62 38.32
CA ASN A 138 34.12 2.41 37.41
C ASN A 138 33.96 3.17 36.08
N GLY A 139 32.97 4.07 35.98
CA GLY A 139 32.71 4.85 34.76
C GLY A 139 31.99 4.09 33.64
N ILE A 140 31.53 2.86 33.90
CA ILE A 140 30.72 2.10 32.92
C ILE A 140 29.34 2.75 32.80
N ILE A 141 28.94 3.07 31.57
CA ILE A 141 27.61 3.61 31.24
C ILE A 141 26.54 2.50 31.30
N LYS A 142 25.41 2.80 31.93
CA LYS A 142 24.33 1.86 32.23
C LYS A 142 22.95 2.46 31.95
N ILE A 143 22.04 1.68 31.40
CA ILE A 143 20.62 2.02 31.24
C ILE A 143 19.89 1.61 32.52
N SER A 144 19.06 2.51 33.03
CA SER A 144 18.22 2.31 34.21
C SER A 144 16.75 2.56 33.87
N ASP A 145 15.86 2.18 34.79
CA ASP A 145 14.43 2.51 34.75
C ASP A 145 13.58 1.79 33.67
N PHE A 146 13.71 0.47 33.60
CA PHE A 146 12.83 -0.41 32.81
C PHE A 146 11.39 -0.52 33.34
N GLY A 147 11.03 0.24 34.38
CA GLY A 147 9.72 0.18 35.02
C GLY A 147 8.56 0.72 34.17
N ILE A 148 8.82 1.24 32.98
CA ILE A 148 7.77 1.64 32.02
C ILE A 148 7.98 1.05 30.62
N ALA A 149 8.81 0.01 30.53
CA ALA A 149 9.00 -0.72 29.28
C ALA A 149 7.66 -1.21 28.73
N ASN A 150 7.48 -1.15 27.40
CA ASN A 150 6.26 -1.57 26.69
C ASN A 150 4.96 -0.84 27.06
N LYS A 151 5.00 0.27 27.84
CA LYS A 151 3.78 0.97 28.32
C LYS A 151 3.33 2.18 27.48
N ASP A 152 4.00 2.51 26.37
CA ASP A 152 3.81 3.75 25.58
C ASP A 152 3.85 5.06 26.40
N ILE A 153 4.51 5.04 27.56
CA ILE A 153 4.68 6.21 28.42
C ILE A 153 6.15 6.61 28.39
N GLY A 154 6.43 7.90 28.29
CA GLY A 154 7.80 8.41 28.28
C GLY A 154 7.88 9.90 28.58
N THR A 155 9.11 10.42 28.58
CA THR A 155 9.35 11.85 28.77
C THR A 155 9.10 12.61 27.47
N ARG A 156 8.13 13.52 27.46
CA ARG A 156 7.64 14.24 26.26
C ARG A 156 8.75 14.74 25.32
N SER A 157 9.82 15.33 25.85
CA SER A 157 10.93 15.89 25.06
C SER A 157 11.81 14.85 24.35
N TYR A 158 11.56 13.55 24.57
CA TYR A 158 12.26 12.41 23.95
C TYR A 158 11.29 11.45 23.23
N MET A 159 9.98 11.66 23.35
CA MET A 159 8.98 10.86 22.67
C MET A 159 8.96 11.17 21.17
N SER A 160 8.76 10.13 20.36
CA SER A 160 8.60 10.28 18.92
C SER A 160 7.23 10.87 18.57
N PRO A 161 7.08 11.53 17.41
CA PRO A 161 5.81 12.16 17.03
C PRO A 161 4.60 11.21 17.04
N GLU A 162 4.78 9.97 16.59
CA GLU A 162 3.73 8.94 16.58
C GLU A 162 3.38 8.43 17.98
N ALA A 163 4.28 8.53 18.97
CA ALA A 163 3.98 8.15 20.35
C ALA A 163 3.01 9.14 21.05
N PHE A 164 2.75 10.31 20.45
CA PHE A 164 1.70 11.22 20.93
C PHE A 164 0.29 10.83 20.46
N SER A 165 0.19 9.95 19.46
CA SER A 165 -1.07 9.45 18.91
C SER A 165 -1.39 8.05 19.44
N TRP A 166 -2.61 7.85 19.93
CA TRP A 166 -3.10 6.58 20.49
C TRP A 166 -3.53 5.54 19.43
N ASP A 167 -3.22 5.78 18.15
CA ASP A 167 -3.84 5.08 17.00
C ASP A 167 -2.88 4.09 16.30
N SER A 168 -1.73 3.79 16.92
CA SER A 168 -0.75 2.83 16.41
C SER A 168 -0.23 1.93 17.53
N ASP A 169 -0.01 0.65 17.20
CA ASP A 169 0.56 -0.38 18.08
C ASP A 169 2.08 -0.12 18.28
N THR A 170 2.43 1.02 18.89
CA THR A 170 3.82 1.44 19.14
C THR A 170 4.47 0.67 20.27
N LYS A 171 3.67 -0.05 21.08
CA LYS A 171 4.12 -0.75 22.29
C LYS A 171 5.32 -1.66 22.08
N GLN A 172 5.40 -2.26 20.90
CA GLN A 172 6.44 -3.23 20.54
C GLN A 172 7.38 -2.73 19.44
N ASP A 173 7.34 -1.43 19.11
CA ASP A 173 8.15 -0.87 18.04
C ASP A 173 9.53 -0.38 18.56
N PRO A 174 10.64 -1.08 18.25
CA PRO A 174 11.99 -0.66 18.69
C PRO A 174 12.43 0.69 18.12
N ARG A 175 11.75 1.20 17.10
CA ARG A 175 12.04 2.51 16.48
C ARG A 175 11.71 3.69 17.41
N ILE A 176 10.95 3.45 18.48
CA ILE A 176 10.70 4.43 19.56
C ILE A 176 11.99 4.73 20.32
N ASP A 177 12.71 3.69 20.77
CA ASP A 177 13.99 3.87 21.47
C ASP A 177 15.09 4.41 20.55
N ILE A 178 15.06 4.07 19.26
CA ILE A 178 15.98 4.64 18.25
C ILE A 178 15.80 6.16 18.17
N TYR A 179 14.55 6.64 18.13
CA TYR A 179 14.26 8.06 18.13
C TYR A 179 14.78 8.73 19.41
N ALA A 180 14.44 8.18 20.58
CA ALA A 180 14.82 8.74 21.87
C ALA A 180 16.36 8.79 22.07
N LEU A 181 17.06 7.75 21.61
CA LEU A 181 18.53 7.73 21.58
C LEU A 181 19.10 8.75 20.57
N GLY A 182 18.45 8.96 19.44
CA GLY A 182 18.78 10.01 18.47
C GLY A 182 18.67 11.42 19.06
N VAL A 183 17.59 11.70 19.81
CA VAL A 183 17.43 12.97 20.56
C VAL A 183 18.52 13.10 21.63
N THR A 184 18.82 12.02 22.35
CA THR A 184 19.91 12.00 23.34
C THR A 184 21.27 12.30 22.70
N LEU A 185 21.60 11.68 21.55
CA LEU A 185 22.82 11.98 20.79
C LEU A 185 22.88 13.44 20.36
N MET A 186 21.78 13.98 19.83
CA MET A 186 21.71 15.39 19.45
C MET A 186 21.99 16.31 20.64
N GLU A 187 21.40 16.03 21.79
CA GLU A 187 21.62 16.82 23.00
C GLU A 187 23.06 16.71 23.51
N LEU A 188 23.68 15.53 23.46
CA LEU A 188 25.09 15.35 23.83
C LEU A 188 26.03 16.19 22.96
N LEU A 189 25.76 16.25 21.65
CA LEU A 189 26.62 16.94 20.69
C LEU A 189 26.38 18.45 20.64
N THR A 190 25.18 18.92 20.99
CA THR A 190 24.79 20.33 20.91
C THR A 190 24.68 21.01 22.27
N GLY A 191 24.67 20.23 23.35
CA GLY A 191 24.45 20.67 24.73
C GLY A 191 22.99 21.07 25.05
N LYS A 192 22.06 20.94 24.10
CA LYS A 192 20.66 21.36 24.28
C LYS A 192 19.68 20.38 23.63
N ASN A 193 18.64 19.98 24.36
CA ASN A 193 17.48 19.33 23.75
C ASN A 193 16.52 20.40 23.19
N PRO A 194 16.29 20.46 21.86
CA PRO A 194 15.46 21.46 21.20
C PRO A 194 13.96 21.30 21.45
N PHE A 195 13.54 20.21 22.07
CA PHE A 195 12.15 19.89 22.43
C PHE A 195 11.82 20.17 23.90
N SER A 196 12.82 20.59 24.68
CA SER A 196 12.63 20.93 26.09
C SER A 196 11.55 22.01 26.25
N TYR A 197 10.60 21.77 27.15
CA TYR A 197 9.49 22.68 27.48
C TYR A 197 8.51 23.00 26.34
N LEU A 198 8.61 22.32 25.19
CA LEU A 198 7.68 22.52 24.08
C LEU A 198 6.34 21.79 24.31
N SER A 199 5.28 22.34 23.71
CA SER A 199 4.00 21.63 23.56
C SER A 199 4.10 20.51 22.53
N ILE A 200 3.09 19.62 22.46
CA ILE A 200 3.07 18.54 21.46
C ILE A 200 2.99 19.15 20.05
N GLU A 201 2.18 20.18 19.90
CA GLU A 201 1.97 20.93 18.66
C GLU A 201 3.29 21.56 18.18
N ASP A 202 4.04 22.20 19.07
CA ASP A 202 5.34 22.81 18.74
C ASP A 202 6.39 21.77 18.34
N ILE A 203 6.40 20.60 19.00
CA ILE A 203 7.30 19.49 18.64
C ILE A 203 6.99 19.00 17.22
N ILE A 204 5.70 18.80 16.91
CA ILE A 204 5.25 18.39 15.57
C ILE A 204 5.64 19.44 14.52
N GLU A 205 5.41 20.72 14.79
CA GLU A 205 5.76 21.82 13.89
C GLU A 205 7.28 21.87 13.64
N LYS A 206 8.09 21.70 14.69
CA LYS A 206 9.55 21.69 14.58
C LYS A 206 10.04 20.54 13.69
N HIS A 207 9.42 19.36 13.80
CA HIS A 207 9.64 18.22 12.90
C HIS A 207 9.19 18.49 11.46
N GLN A 208 8.14 19.28 11.25
CA GLN A 208 7.72 19.68 9.90
C GLN A 208 8.71 20.63 9.25
N LYS A 209 9.26 21.58 10.01
CA LYS A 209 10.26 22.56 9.56
C LYS A 209 11.67 21.98 9.42
N ALA A 210 11.94 20.83 10.06
CA ALA A 210 13.28 20.22 10.17
C ALA A 210 14.33 21.18 10.76
N ASP A 211 13.90 22.06 11.66
CA ASP A 211 14.74 23.09 12.29
C ASP A 211 15.32 22.57 13.61
N PHE A 212 16.49 21.93 13.53
CA PHE A 212 17.23 21.39 14.67
C PHE A 212 18.60 22.07 14.81
N PRO A 213 19.17 22.20 16.03
CA PRO A 213 20.42 22.93 16.28
C PRO A 213 21.68 22.12 15.89
N ILE A 214 21.69 21.51 14.71
CA ILE A 214 22.73 20.55 14.27
C ILE A 214 23.62 21.06 13.12
N GLN A 215 23.34 22.24 12.57
CA GLN A 215 24.02 22.76 11.36
C GLN A 215 25.53 22.93 11.54
N LYS A 216 25.99 23.08 12.79
CA LYS A 216 27.42 23.23 13.13
C LYS A 216 28.15 21.89 13.28
N LEU A 217 27.44 20.77 13.30
CA LEU A 217 28.03 19.44 13.42
C LEU A 217 28.58 18.97 12.07
N PRO A 218 29.58 18.06 12.03
CA PRO A 218 29.95 17.35 10.80
C PRO A 218 28.73 16.72 10.10
N ASN A 219 28.69 16.79 8.76
CA ASN A 219 27.54 16.32 7.96
C ASN A 219 27.08 14.90 8.33
N TRP A 220 28.00 13.97 8.51
CA TRP A 220 27.67 12.59 8.85
C TRP A 220 26.98 12.46 10.23
N GLN A 221 27.27 13.33 11.20
CA GLN A 221 26.58 13.35 12.48
C GLN A 221 25.17 13.91 12.31
N GLN A 222 25.01 14.94 11.48
CA GLN A 222 23.70 15.48 11.13
C GLN A 222 22.83 14.41 10.48
N GLU A 223 23.37 13.67 9.50
CA GLU A 223 22.66 12.59 8.81
C GLU A 223 22.18 11.50 9.78
N ILE A 224 23.04 11.05 10.70
CA ILE A 224 22.70 10.04 11.70
C ILE A 224 21.60 10.56 12.64
N ILE A 225 21.72 11.80 13.12
CA ILE A 225 20.70 12.41 13.98
C ILE A 225 19.38 12.50 13.22
N LEU A 226 19.36 13.10 12.04
CA LEU A 226 18.16 13.30 11.21
C LEU A 226 17.49 11.98 10.84
N LYS A 227 18.28 10.94 10.54
CA LYS A 227 17.73 9.61 10.31
C LYS A 227 17.11 9.04 11.58
N SER A 228 17.81 9.11 12.72
CA SER A 228 17.30 8.58 14.00
C SER A 228 16.01 9.27 14.44
N ILE A 229 15.92 10.61 14.30
CA ILE A 229 14.78 11.41 14.77
C ILE A 229 13.71 11.65 13.70
N ASN A 230 13.72 10.92 12.58
CA ASN A 230 12.77 11.15 11.50
C ASN A 230 11.32 11.00 12.00
N LYS A 231 10.42 11.94 11.66
CA LYS A 231 9.01 11.87 12.05
C LYS A 231 8.26 10.66 11.47
N VAL A 232 8.77 10.05 10.40
CA VAL A 232 8.23 8.83 9.80
C VAL A 232 9.08 7.64 10.27
N PRO A 233 8.53 6.70 11.08
CA PRO A 233 9.29 5.57 11.62
C PRO A 233 10.01 4.73 10.56
N GLU A 234 9.40 4.54 9.39
CA GLU A 234 9.95 3.75 8.27
C GLU A 234 11.22 4.38 7.67
N LEU A 235 11.44 5.67 7.92
CA LEU A 235 12.62 6.41 7.44
C LEU A 235 13.74 6.47 8.48
N ARG A 236 13.53 5.92 9.68
CA ARG A 236 14.56 5.79 10.71
C ARG A 236 15.51 4.62 10.43
N PHE A 237 16.53 4.47 11.26
CA PHE A 237 17.15 3.16 11.43
C PHE A 237 16.08 2.17 11.89
N GLN A 238 16.02 0.99 11.27
CA GLN A 238 15.03 -0.02 11.61
C GLN A 238 15.51 -0.89 12.78
N PHE A 239 16.82 -0.96 13.00
CA PHE A 239 17.43 -1.71 14.10
C PHE A 239 18.60 -0.93 14.71
N MET A 240 18.86 -1.14 16.00
CA MET A 240 20.00 -0.53 16.70
C MET A 240 21.37 -0.84 16.07
N VAL A 241 21.52 -2.01 15.42
CA VAL A 241 22.76 -2.35 14.70
C VAL A 241 23.03 -1.41 13.52
N GLU A 242 21.99 -0.94 12.82
CA GLU A 242 22.17 0.00 11.71
C GLU A 242 22.64 1.38 12.22
N PHE A 243 22.16 1.79 13.41
CA PHE A 243 22.60 3.01 14.08
C PHE A 243 24.07 2.88 14.53
N GLU A 244 24.42 1.76 15.18
CA GLU A 244 25.80 1.44 15.58
C GLU A 244 26.77 1.47 14.38
N GLU A 245 26.42 0.78 13.29
CA GLU A 245 27.19 0.73 12.05
C GLU A 245 27.35 2.10 11.41
N ALA A 246 26.28 2.92 11.39
CA ALA A 246 26.35 4.27 10.83
C ALA A 246 27.35 5.16 11.60
N ILE A 247 27.39 5.05 12.94
CA ILE A 247 28.37 5.76 13.76
C ILE A 247 29.79 5.27 13.44
N ARG A 248 30.00 3.94 13.36
CA ARG A 248 31.32 3.36 13.04
C ARG A 248 31.81 3.77 11.65
N ALA A 249 30.93 3.71 10.66
CA ALA A 249 31.22 4.06 9.27
C ALA A 249 31.26 5.58 9.03
N LYS A 250 30.86 6.39 10.02
CA LYS A 250 30.69 7.85 9.89
C LYS A 250 29.90 8.24 8.64
N SER A 251 28.84 7.48 8.37
CA SER A 251 27.95 7.68 7.23
C SER A 251 26.66 6.91 7.46
N VAL A 252 25.55 7.38 6.90
CA VAL A 252 24.33 6.59 6.82
C VAL A 252 24.44 5.68 5.58
N PRO A 253 24.59 4.35 5.73
CA PRO A 253 24.64 3.48 4.55
C PRO A 253 23.30 3.54 3.80
N ILE A 254 23.36 3.89 2.51
CA ILE A 254 22.23 3.75 1.60
C ILE A 254 22.15 2.28 1.20
N ILE A 255 21.33 1.50 1.92
CA ILE A 255 21.12 0.10 1.61
C ILE A 255 20.15 0.00 0.43
N PHE A 256 20.68 -0.12 -0.79
CA PHE A 256 19.88 -0.57 -1.93
C PHE A 256 19.59 -2.06 -1.78
N LYS A 257 18.37 -2.41 -1.36
CA LYS A 257 17.94 -3.81 -1.30
C LYS A 257 17.95 -4.40 -2.72
N LYS A 258 18.88 -5.33 -3.00
CA LYS A 258 18.98 -6.05 -4.28
C LYS A 258 17.66 -6.73 -4.65
N GLU A 259 16.90 -7.12 -3.64
CA GLU A 259 15.56 -7.69 -3.72
C GLU A 259 14.55 -6.71 -4.35
N GLY A 260 14.66 -5.41 -4.04
CA GLY A 260 13.80 -4.37 -4.61
C GLY A 260 14.04 -4.19 -6.11
N LEU A 261 15.30 -4.29 -6.55
CA LEU A 261 15.66 -4.24 -7.97
C LEU A 261 15.10 -5.44 -8.74
N LYS A 262 15.25 -6.65 -8.20
CA LYS A 262 14.70 -7.88 -8.81
C LYS A 262 13.17 -7.85 -8.91
N ALA A 263 12.49 -7.34 -7.88
CA ALA A 263 11.04 -7.16 -7.90
C ALA A 263 10.62 -6.17 -9.02
N ALA A 264 11.34 -5.06 -9.14
CA ALA A 264 11.08 -4.05 -10.17
C ALA A 264 11.28 -4.60 -11.60
N GLU A 265 12.32 -5.42 -11.83
CA GLU A 265 12.58 -6.05 -13.13
C GLU A 265 11.42 -6.97 -13.56
N LEU A 266 10.91 -7.81 -12.65
CA LEU A 266 9.76 -8.67 -12.92
C LEU A 266 8.48 -7.85 -13.20
N VAL A 267 8.26 -6.77 -12.45
CA VAL A 267 7.14 -5.85 -12.68
C VAL A 267 7.25 -5.18 -14.05
N GLU A 268 8.45 -4.74 -14.45
CA GLU A 268 8.66 -4.14 -15.77
C GLU A 268 8.34 -5.12 -16.91
N HIS A 269 8.77 -6.38 -16.79
CA HIS A 269 8.40 -7.42 -17.74
C HIS A 269 6.89 -7.66 -17.80
N ALA A 270 6.21 -7.66 -16.65
CA ALA A 270 4.75 -7.77 -16.59
C ALA A 270 4.05 -6.59 -17.25
N GLU A 271 4.48 -5.35 -16.98
CA GLU A 271 3.88 -4.14 -17.56
C GLU A 271 4.10 -4.05 -19.08
N LYS A 272 5.27 -4.48 -19.59
CA LYS A 272 5.52 -4.61 -21.03
C LYS A 272 4.59 -5.64 -21.68
N ALA A 273 4.38 -6.78 -21.02
CA ALA A 273 3.43 -7.79 -21.49
C ALA A 273 1.99 -7.26 -21.49
N LEU A 274 1.57 -6.53 -20.44
CA LEU A 274 0.26 -5.89 -20.36
C LEU A 274 0.02 -4.87 -21.47
N LYS A 275 1.00 -4.01 -21.77
CA LYS A 275 0.90 -3.03 -22.88
C LYS A 275 0.68 -3.68 -24.25
N THR A 276 1.12 -4.92 -24.41
CA THR A 276 0.97 -5.70 -25.64
C THR A 276 -0.16 -6.73 -25.56
N ASN A 277 -1.04 -6.63 -24.54
CA ASN A 277 -2.16 -7.53 -24.28
C ASN A 277 -1.75 -9.02 -24.08
N LYS A 278 -0.49 -9.31 -23.75
CA LYS A 278 0.00 -10.68 -23.50
C LYS A 278 -0.32 -11.12 -22.07
N TRP A 279 -1.61 -11.35 -21.79
CA TRP A 279 -2.14 -11.60 -20.44
C TRP A 279 -1.45 -12.76 -19.71
N ARG A 280 -1.20 -13.88 -20.39
CA ARG A 280 -0.54 -15.06 -19.79
C ARG A 280 0.90 -14.79 -19.39
N SER A 281 1.64 -14.06 -20.23
CA SER A 281 3.03 -13.70 -19.93
C SER A 281 3.08 -12.73 -18.74
N ALA A 282 2.17 -11.75 -18.70
CA ALA A 282 2.06 -10.84 -17.57
C ALA A 282 1.78 -11.59 -16.26
N ALA A 283 0.80 -12.51 -16.26
CA ALA A 283 0.47 -13.34 -15.11
C ALA A 283 1.69 -14.12 -14.58
N LYS A 284 2.43 -14.78 -15.48
CA LYS A 284 3.64 -15.56 -15.12
C LYS A 284 4.69 -14.71 -14.39
N TYR A 285 4.99 -13.50 -14.90
CA TYR A 285 5.95 -12.61 -14.26
C TYR A 285 5.45 -12.10 -12.90
N LEU A 286 4.16 -11.78 -12.79
CA LEU A 286 3.55 -11.31 -11.55
C LEU A 286 3.51 -12.40 -10.49
N GLU A 287 3.15 -13.63 -10.85
CA GLU A 287 3.16 -14.79 -9.94
C GLU A 287 4.57 -15.05 -9.40
N LEU A 288 5.58 -15.02 -10.27
CA LEU A 288 6.98 -15.13 -9.87
C LEU A 288 7.41 -13.98 -8.94
N ALA A 289 6.96 -12.75 -9.21
CA ALA A 289 7.24 -11.59 -8.38
C ALA A 289 6.56 -11.72 -7.00
N ASN A 290 5.30 -12.18 -6.95
CA ASN A 290 4.56 -12.35 -5.70
C ASN A 290 5.17 -13.43 -4.82
N ALA A 291 5.59 -14.55 -5.41
CA ALA A 291 6.19 -15.66 -4.67
C ALA A 291 7.46 -15.23 -3.93
N ASN A 292 8.26 -14.35 -4.55
CA ASN A 292 9.50 -13.87 -3.97
C ASN A 292 9.33 -12.58 -3.15
N TYR A 293 8.34 -11.73 -3.48
CA TYR A 293 8.19 -10.37 -2.96
C TYR A 293 6.72 -9.97 -2.68
N PRO A 294 5.98 -10.71 -1.82
CA PRO A 294 4.51 -10.61 -1.69
C PRO A 294 3.97 -9.30 -1.08
N ASN A 295 4.84 -8.52 -0.44
CA ASN A 295 4.49 -7.23 0.17
C ASN A 295 5.24 -6.06 -0.50
N ASN A 296 5.82 -6.27 -1.68
CA ASN A 296 6.39 -5.18 -2.45
C ASN A 296 5.27 -4.34 -3.09
N VAL A 297 5.27 -3.03 -2.84
CA VAL A 297 4.23 -2.11 -3.29
C VAL A 297 4.06 -2.10 -4.82
N ALA A 298 5.17 -2.13 -5.56
CA ALA A 298 5.13 -2.13 -7.03
C ALA A 298 4.53 -3.44 -7.58
N VAL A 299 4.86 -4.58 -6.95
CA VAL A 299 4.28 -5.89 -7.30
C VAL A 299 2.77 -5.88 -7.07
N LEU A 300 2.31 -5.42 -5.90
CA LEU A 300 0.89 -5.34 -5.58
C LEU A 300 0.13 -4.41 -6.53
N GLN A 301 0.69 -3.25 -6.84
CA GLN A 301 0.11 -2.31 -7.80
C GLN A 301 0.01 -2.94 -9.20
N ALA A 302 1.05 -3.66 -9.65
CA ALA A 302 1.04 -4.33 -10.95
C ALA A 302 0.00 -5.46 -11.03
N PHE A 303 -0.22 -6.23 -9.95
CA PHE A 303 -1.35 -7.15 -9.85
C PHE A 303 -2.70 -6.45 -9.92
N GLY A 304 -2.85 -5.32 -9.20
CA GLY A 304 -4.04 -4.49 -9.25
C GLY A 304 -4.41 -4.11 -10.70
N LYS A 305 -3.43 -3.57 -11.43
CA LYS A 305 -3.56 -3.23 -12.86
C LYS A 305 -3.87 -4.45 -13.73
N TYR A 306 -3.19 -5.58 -13.50
CA TYR A 306 -3.43 -6.82 -14.24
C TYR A 306 -4.89 -7.30 -14.07
N TYR A 307 -5.38 -7.38 -12.83
CA TYR A 307 -6.74 -7.83 -12.56
C TYR A 307 -7.80 -6.86 -13.10
N LEU A 308 -7.52 -5.55 -13.13
CA LEU A 308 -8.40 -4.58 -13.81
C LEU A 308 -8.53 -4.89 -15.30
N ARG A 309 -7.40 -5.13 -15.97
CA ARG A 309 -7.37 -5.40 -17.41
C ARG A 309 -8.13 -6.66 -17.80
N ILE A 310 -8.20 -7.66 -16.92
CA ILE A 310 -8.94 -8.89 -17.15
C ILE A 310 -10.34 -8.92 -16.52
N GLN A 311 -10.88 -7.75 -16.15
CA GLN A 311 -12.20 -7.57 -15.54
C GLN A 311 -12.42 -8.31 -14.20
N GLN A 312 -11.36 -8.64 -13.46
CA GLN A 312 -11.45 -9.20 -12.11
C GLN A 312 -11.45 -8.07 -11.06
N ILE A 313 -12.50 -7.25 -11.08
CA ILE A 313 -12.60 -5.99 -10.31
C ILE A 313 -12.43 -6.19 -8.81
N LYS A 314 -12.96 -7.28 -8.25
CA LYS A 314 -12.83 -7.60 -6.82
C LYS A 314 -11.38 -7.81 -6.42
N LYS A 315 -10.64 -8.66 -7.17
CA LYS A 315 -9.22 -8.93 -6.90
C LYS A 315 -8.36 -7.69 -7.14
N ALA A 316 -8.63 -6.93 -8.19
CA ALA A 316 -7.95 -5.67 -8.44
C ALA A 316 -8.03 -4.73 -7.23
N LYS A 317 -9.23 -4.57 -6.67
CA LYS A 317 -9.48 -3.76 -5.49
C LYS A 317 -8.68 -4.27 -4.28
N GLU A 318 -8.72 -5.57 -4.00
CA GLU A 318 -7.99 -6.18 -2.87
C GLU A 318 -6.47 -5.89 -2.93
N TYR A 319 -5.86 -6.03 -4.11
CA TYR A 319 -4.43 -5.77 -4.30
C TYR A 319 -4.07 -4.28 -4.17
N LEU A 320 -4.89 -3.37 -4.74
CA LEU A 320 -4.64 -1.93 -4.65
C LEU A 320 -4.85 -1.39 -3.24
N GLU A 321 -5.87 -1.88 -2.51
CA GLU A 321 -6.07 -1.53 -1.10
C GLU A 321 -4.89 -2.02 -0.24
N LYS A 322 -4.39 -3.23 -0.50
CA LYS A 322 -3.18 -3.73 0.18
C LYS A 322 -1.95 -2.85 -0.13
N ALA A 323 -1.79 -2.42 -1.37
CA ALA A 323 -0.70 -1.52 -1.76
C ALA A 323 -0.80 -0.14 -1.07
N LEU A 324 -2.00 0.42 -0.97
CA LEU A 324 -2.27 1.70 -0.30
C LEU A 324 -2.02 1.63 1.21
N ARG A 325 -2.32 0.51 1.87
CA ARG A 325 -1.99 0.32 3.29
C ARG A 325 -0.48 0.36 3.55
N LEU A 326 0.32 -0.16 2.61
CA LEU A 326 1.78 -0.15 2.71
C LEU A 326 2.39 1.19 2.28
N ASN A 327 1.75 1.91 1.36
CA ASN A 327 2.15 3.25 0.95
C ASN A 327 0.92 4.11 0.64
N PRO A 328 0.44 4.92 1.60
CA PRO A 328 -0.73 5.77 1.42
C PRO A 328 -0.58 6.86 0.34
N ARG A 329 0.65 7.15 -0.11
CA ARG A 329 0.94 8.17 -1.14
C ARG A 329 0.99 7.58 -2.56
N LEU A 330 0.65 6.31 -2.74
CA LEU A 330 0.69 5.65 -4.04
C LEU A 330 -0.33 6.29 -5.02
N ASP A 331 0.12 6.63 -6.23
CA ASP A 331 -0.77 7.16 -7.27
C ASP A 331 -1.56 6.02 -7.94
N VAL A 332 -2.81 5.86 -7.53
CA VAL A 332 -3.75 4.84 -8.04
C VAL A 332 -5.10 5.45 -8.42
N GLN A 333 -5.18 6.78 -8.61
CA GLN A 333 -6.46 7.46 -8.82
C GLN A 333 -7.18 6.97 -10.08
N LYS A 334 -6.46 6.78 -11.21
CA LYS A 334 -7.02 6.18 -12.42
C LYS A 334 -7.59 4.78 -12.15
N ASP A 335 -6.82 3.94 -11.47
CA ASP A 335 -7.19 2.55 -11.18
C ASP A 335 -8.43 2.49 -10.28
N LEU A 336 -8.49 3.33 -9.25
CA LEU A 336 -9.67 3.47 -8.38
C LEU A 336 -10.86 4.05 -9.13
N GLY A 337 -10.63 5.01 -10.04
CA GLY A 337 -11.66 5.56 -10.93
C GLY A 337 -12.28 4.47 -11.80
N TRP A 338 -11.44 3.62 -12.39
CA TRP A 338 -11.88 2.45 -13.16
C TRP A 338 -12.68 1.46 -12.30
N ILE A 339 -12.17 1.09 -11.11
CA ILE A 339 -12.91 0.21 -10.18
C ILE A 339 -14.30 0.78 -9.86
N ASN A 340 -14.41 2.08 -9.60
CA ASN A 340 -15.69 2.70 -9.29
C ASN A 340 -16.62 2.75 -10.51
N LEU A 341 -16.08 2.94 -11.73
CA LEU A 341 -16.85 2.86 -12.97
C LEU A 341 -17.51 1.48 -13.13
N GLU A 342 -16.74 0.39 -12.99
CA GLU A 342 -17.27 -0.98 -13.15
C GLU A 342 -18.25 -1.34 -12.02
N ASN A 343 -18.07 -0.78 -10.82
CA ASN A 343 -19.02 -0.89 -9.70
C ASN A 343 -20.22 0.06 -9.82
N LYS A 344 -20.39 0.75 -10.95
CA LYS A 344 -21.48 1.71 -11.22
C LYS A 344 -21.56 2.90 -10.24
N LYS A 345 -20.44 3.22 -9.58
CA LYS A 345 -20.27 4.39 -8.70
C LYS A 345 -19.77 5.59 -9.50
N TYR A 346 -20.56 6.01 -10.49
CA TYR A 346 -20.14 6.99 -11.50
C TYR A 346 -19.66 8.34 -10.94
N PRO A 347 -20.31 8.96 -9.93
CA PRO A 347 -19.83 10.24 -9.40
C PRO A 347 -18.40 10.17 -8.84
N ILE A 348 -18.10 9.11 -8.10
CA ILE A 348 -16.76 8.87 -7.53
C ILE A 348 -15.76 8.59 -8.66
N ALA A 349 -16.15 7.77 -9.64
CA ALA A 349 -15.32 7.46 -10.80
C ALA A 349 -14.94 8.73 -11.59
N MET A 350 -15.93 9.59 -11.89
CA MET A 350 -15.71 10.84 -12.62
C MET A 350 -14.78 11.80 -11.87
N GLY A 351 -14.96 11.96 -10.55
CA GLY A 351 -14.07 12.79 -9.74
C GLY A 351 -12.62 12.29 -9.77
N LEU A 352 -12.41 11.00 -9.49
CA LEU A 352 -11.07 10.39 -9.50
C LEU A 352 -10.38 10.47 -10.87
N LEU A 353 -11.12 10.23 -11.96
CA LEU A 353 -10.57 10.30 -13.32
C LEU A 353 -10.25 11.74 -13.72
N SER A 354 -11.08 12.71 -13.35
CA SER A 354 -10.82 14.14 -13.61
C SER A 354 -9.57 14.62 -12.87
N ASP A 355 -9.43 14.27 -11.59
CA ASP A 355 -8.26 14.63 -10.79
C ASP A 355 -6.97 13.98 -11.32
N HIS A 356 -7.06 12.73 -11.80
CA HIS A 356 -5.95 12.08 -12.49
C HIS A 356 -5.56 12.82 -13.77
N LEU A 357 -6.53 13.19 -14.60
CA LEU A 357 -6.29 13.87 -15.88
C LEU A 357 -5.72 15.29 -15.73
N HIS A 358 -6.07 16.01 -14.66
CA HIS A 358 -5.42 17.29 -14.34
C HIS A 358 -3.92 17.14 -14.08
N ARG A 359 -3.49 16.00 -13.51
CA ARG A 359 -2.07 15.69 -13.25
C ARG A 359 -1.39 15.01 -14.44
N HIS A 360 -2.15 14.28 -15.25
CA HIS A 360 -1.67 13.44 -16.35
C HIS A 360 -2.46 13.71 -17.65
N PRO A 361 -2.35 14.91 -18.26
CA PRO A 361 -3.20 15.32 -19.39
C PRO A 361 -2.98 14.53 -20.69
N LEU A 362 -1.97 13.66 -20.75
CA LEU A 362 -1.68 12.78 -21.89
C LEU A 362 -2.18 11.33 -21.69
N ASP A 363 -2.89 11.04 -20.61
CA ASP A 363 -3.45 9.69 -20.35
C ASP A 363 -4.79 9.51 -21.10
N TYR A 364 -4.70 9.17 -22.39
CA TYR A 364 -5.85 8.93 -23.26
C TYR A 364 -6.75 7.75 -22.81
N GLU A 365 -6.22 6.81 -22.03
CA GLU A 365 -7.03 5.74 -21.45
C GLU A 365 -7.95 6.28 -20.35
N ALA A 366 -7.45 7.17 -19.49
CA ALA A 366 -8.28 7.85 -18.49
C ALA A 366 -9.38 8.69 -19.14
N TYR A 367 -9.10 9.37 -20.26
CA TYR A 367 -10.13 10.05 -21.04
C TYR A 367 -11.18 9.08 -21.59
N ASN A 368 -10.77 7.92 -22.13
CA ASN A 368 -11.69 6.90 -22.62
C ASN A 368 -12.61 6.37 -21.51
N LEU A 369 -12.07 6.14 -20.30
CA LEU A 369 -12.84 5.76 -19.11
C LEU A 369 -13.83 6.86 -18.67
N LEU A 370 -13.41 8.13 -18.73
CA LEU A 370 -14.28 9.28 -18.39
C LEU A 370 -15.42 9.41 -19.41
N ILE A 371 -15.13 9.26 -20.71
CA ILE A 371 -16.15 9.21 -21.76
C ILE A 371 -17.12 8.05 -21.51
N ARG A 372 -16.62 6.89 -21.07
CA ARG A 372 -17.47 5.76 -20.68
C ARG A 372 -18.36 6.12 -19.49
N CYS A 373 -17.89 6.85 -18.49
CA CYS A 373 -18.74 7.34 -17.39
C CYS A 373 -19.92 8.18 -17.91
N TYR A 374 -19.66 9.11 -18.85
CA TYR A 374 -20.70 9.91 -19.47
C TYR A 374 -21.67 9.06 -20.31
N TYR A 375 -21.13 8.12 -21.08
CA TYR A 375 -21.93 7.19 -21.87
C TYR A 375 -22.86 6.33 -21.00
N GLU A 376 -22.35 5.74 -19.91
CA GLU A 376 -23.13 4.90 -18.99
C GLU A 376 -24.24 5.70 -18.29
N THR A 377 -23.97 6.96 -17.96
CA THR A 377 -24.94 7.88 -17.32
C THR A 377 -25.86 8.62 -18.30
N ASN A 378 -25.85 8.26 -19.59
CA ASN A 378 -26.63 8.88 -20.67
C ASN A 378 -26.35 10.39 -20.87
N ARG A 379 -25.19 10.87 -20.44
CA ARG A 379 -24.70 12.24 -20.64
C ARG A 379 -23.96 12.33 -21.97
N PHE A 380 -24.69 12.16 -23.07
CA PHE A 380 -24.09 12.02 -24.41
C PHE A 380 -23.43 13.30 -24.94
N GLU A 381 -23.92 14.48 -24.57
CA GLU A 381 -23.37 15.76 -25.01
C GLU A 381 -21.94 15.98 -24.48
N PRO A 382 -21.66 15.88 -23.17
CA PRO A 382 -20.29 15.87 -22.64
C PRO A 382 -19.39 14.78 -23.25
N ALA A 383 -19.94 13.58 -23.50
CA ALA A 383 -19.19 12.49 -24.14
C ALA A 383 -18.76 12.86 -25.57
N MET A 384 -19.64 13.50 -26.34
CA MET A 384 -19.38 13.96 -27.69
C MET A 384 -18.35 15.10 -27.72
N GLU A 385 -18.50 16.11 -26.87
CA GLU A 385 -17.57 17.25 -26.79
C GLU A 385 -16.15 16.78 -26.49
N LEU A 386 -16.00 15.93 -25.46
CA LEU A 386 -14.71 15.41 -25.06
C LEU A 386 -14.10 14.50 -26.15
N SER A 387 -14.90 13.61 -26.75
CA SER A 387 -14.42 12.75 -27.84
C SER A 387 -13.96 13.57 -29.04
N LYS A 388 -14.70 14.63 -29.41
CA LYS A 388 -14.36 15.52 -30.53
C LYS A 388 -13.05 16.26 -30.27
N MET A 389 -12.90 16.84 -29.08
CA MET A 389 -11.65 17.50 -28.66
C MET A 389 -10.43 16.57 -28.79
N LEU A 390 -10.58 15.31 -28.36
CA LEU A 390 -9.50 14.33 -28.44
C LEU A 390 -9.20 13.90 -29.88
N MET A 391 -10.23 13.75 -30.73
CA MET A 391 -10.06 13.49 -32.16
C MET A 391 -9.32 14.63 -32.87
N ASP A 392 -9.62 15.89 -32.52
CA ASP A 392 -8.96 17.06 -33.08
C ASP A 392 -7.50 17.17 -32.61
N THR A 393 -7.19 16.66 -31.41
CA THR A 393 -5.84 16.65 -30.83
C THR A 393 -4.98 15.50 -31.34
N ASN A 394 -5.57 14.30 -31.52
CA ASN A 394 -4.86 13.11 -31.99
C ASN A 394 -5.76 12.23 -32.86
N THR A 395 -5.51 12.27 -34.17
CA THR A 395 -6.30 11.56 -35.17
C THR A 395 -6.04 10.05 -35.25
N ASN A 396 -4.98 9.55 -34.57
CA ASN A 396 -4.56 8.14 -34.63
C ASN A 396 -5.24 7.24 -33.58
N LEU A 397 -6.28 7.74 -32.90
CA LEU A 397 -6.98 7.02 -31.82
C LEU A 397 -8.44 6.73 -32.21
N PRO A 398 -8.69 5.64 -32.98
CA PRO A 398 -10.01 5.34 -33.54
C PRO A 398 -11.12 5.13 -32.49
N CYS A 399 -10.78 4.83 -31.23
CA CYS A 399 -11.77 4.68 -30.17
C CYS A 399 -12.62 5.94 -29.96
N PHE A 400 -12.01 7.13 -30.04
CA PHE A 400 -12.74 8.37 -29.81
C PHE A 400 -13.72 8.67 -30.94
N ALA A 401 -13.40 8.27 -32.17
CA ALA A 401 -14.31 8.37 -33.30
C ALA A 401 -15.54 7.47 -33.13
N ASN A 402 -15.33 6.22 -32.73
CA ASN A 402 -16.44 5.30 -32.42
C ASN A 402 -17.30 5.82 -31.26
N ASN A 403 -16.65 6.27 -30.19
CA ASN A 403 -17.36 6.68 -28.98
C ASN A 403 -18.12 8.01 -29.17
N TYR A 404 -17.60 8.89 -30.03
CA TYR A 404 -18.35 10.04 -30.55
C TYR A 404 -19.56 9.59 -31.37
N TYR A 405 -19.39 8.62 -32.29
CA TYR A 405 -20.48 8.12 -33.15
C TYR A 405 -21.65 7.56 -32.34
N ILE A 406 -21.39 6.62 -31.43
CA ILE A 406 -22.46 6.00 -30.64
C ILE A 406 -23.15 7.00 -29.72
N SER A 407 -22.43 7.99 -29.18
CA SER A 407 -23.02 9.07 -28.36
C SER A 407 -23.91 9.97 -29.21
N TYR A 408 -23.49 10.31 -30.43
CA TYR A 408 -24.29 11.07 -31.39
C TYR A 408 -25.58 10.34 -31.76
N VAL A 409 -25.49 9.04 -32.05
CA VAL A 409 -26.65 8.20 -32.39
C VAL A 409 -27.66 8.18 -31.24
N LEU A 410 -27.20 7.97 -30.01
CA LEU A 410 -28.08 7.92 -28.84
C LEU A 410 -28.68 9.28 -28.51
N HIS A 411 -27.92 10.37 -28.64
CA HIS A 411 -28.43 11.73 -28.48
C HIS A 411 -29.51 12.07 -29.52
N ASN A 412 -29.37 11.58 -30.76
CA ASN A 412 -30.30 11.82 -31.86
C ASN A 412 -31.34 10.72 -32.07
N GLN A 413 -31.65 9.93 -31.02
CA GLN A 413 -32.71 8.90 -31.04
C GLN A 413 -32.55 7.83 -32.15
N GLY A 414 -31.32 7.42 -32.46
CA GLY A 414 -31.04 6.29 -33.34
C GLY A 414 -30.91 6.63 -34.84
N LYS A 415 -30.68 7.89 -35.21
CA LYS A 415 -30.41 8.27 -36.61
C LYS A 415 -29.15 7.56 -37.13
N ALA A 416 -29.25 6.88 -38.26
CA ALA A 416 -28.14 6.18 -38.93
C ALA A 416 -27.17 7.11 -39.70
N ILE A 417 -27.09 8.39 -39.34
CA ILE A 417 -26.24 9.37 -40.03
C ILE A 417 -24.83 9.31 -39.46
N VAL A 418 -23.83 9.11 -40.30
CA VAL A 418 -22.42 9.18 -39.92
C VAL A 418 -21.96 10.65 -39.99
N PRO A 419 -21.54 11.28 -38.87
CA PRO A 419 -21.05 12.66 -38.87
C PRO A 419 -19.83 12.85 -39.77
N LYS A 420 -19.75 14.00 -40.45
CA LYS A 420 -18.61 14.35 -41.34
C LYS A 420 -17.24 14.29 -40.65
N SER A 421 -17.19 14.56 -39.35
CA SER A 421 -15.98 14.46 -38.53
C SER A 421 -15.39 13.04 -38.49
N ILE A 422 -16.21 12.01 -38.69
CA ILE A 422 -15.83 10.60 -38.60
C ILE A 422 -15.47 10.02 -39.98
N LEU A 423 -15.95 10.63 -41.07
CA LEU A 423 -15.72 10.14 -42.44
C LEU A 423 -14.23 10.05 -42.83
N LYS A 424 -13.34 10.73 -42.09
CA LYS A 424 -11.88 10.63 -42.29
C LYS A 424 -11.27 9.33 -41.72
N ILE A 425 -12.01 8.59 -40.90
CA ILE A 425 -11.57 7.40 -40.18
C ILE A 425 -12.35 6.20 -40.76
N THR A 426 -12.07 5.89 -42.03
CA THR A 426 -12.91 5.01 -42.85
C THR A 426 -12.78 3.52 -42.53
N ASN A 427 -11.76 3.10 -41.76
CA ASN A 427 -11.51 1.69 -41.48
C ASN A 427 -11.54 1.35 -39.98
N ASN A 428 -12.68 1.61 -39.33
CA ASN A 428 -12.91 1.24 -37.94
C ASN A 428 -14.01 0.16 -37.85
N PRO A 429 -13.66 -1.10 -37.46
CA PRO A 429 -14.62 -2.20 -37.34
C PRO A 429 -15.79 -1.90 -36.39
N PHE A 430 -15.55 -1.17 -35.29
CA PHE A 430 -16.60 -0.82 -34.33
C PHE A 430 -17.63 0.13 -34.94
N ILE A 431 -17.19 1.12 -35.74
CA ILE A 431 -18.10 2.01 -36.46
C ILE A 431 -18.93 1.21 -37.47
N GLY A 432 -18.29 0.31 -38.23
CA GLY A 432 -18.98 -0.56 -39.19
C GLY A 432 -20.04 -1.45 -38.52
N TYR A 433 -19.69 -2.08 -37.40
CA TYR A 433 -20.65 -2.84 -36.60
C TYR A 433 -21.80 -1.97 -36.09
N ASN A 434 -21.49 -0.81 -35.48
CA ASN A 434 -22.51 0.06 -34.90
C ASN A 434 -23.46 0.63 -35.95
N TYR A 435 -22.94 0.94 -37.14
CA TYR A 435 -23.77 1.30 -38.28
C TYR A 435 -24.70 0.15 -38.69
N SER A 436 -24.17 -1.09 -38.75
CA SER A 436 -24.97 -2.26 -39.10
C SER A 436 -26.16 -2.49 -38.17
N VAL A 437 -26.02 -2.21 -36.86
CA VAL A 437 -27.12 -2.30 -35.87
C VAL A 437 -28.25 -1.30 -36.18
N LEU A 438 -27.91 -0.13 -36.73
CA LEU A 438 -28.89 0.90 -37.06
C LEU A 438 -29.57 0.69 -38.42
N SER A 439 -28.89 -0.03 -39.32
CA SER A 439 -29.36 -0.32 -40.67
C SER A 439 -29.99 -1.71 -40.83
N GLU A 440 -30.22 -2.46 -39.74
CA GLU A 440 -30.82 -3.80 -39.81
C GLU A 440 -32.26 -3.73 -40.36
N ASP A 441 -32.59 -4.63 -41.31
CA ASP A 441 -33.94 -4.74 -41.86
C ASP A 441 -34.97 -5.04 -40.76
N LYS A 442 -34.57 -5.87 -39.81
CA LYS A 442 -35.38 -6.38 -38.71
C LYS A 442 -34.71 -6.09 -37.37
N LYS A 443 -34.94 -4.88 -36.84
CA LYS A 443 -34.37 -4.38 -35.57
C LYS A 443 -34.26 -5.45 -34.49
N SER A 444 -33.04 -5.68 -34.02
CA SER A 444 -32.70 -6.56 -32.90
C SER A 444 -32.83 -5.89 -31.52
N HIS A 445 -33.34 -4.65 -31.48
CA HIS A 445 -33.40 -3.81 -30.28
C HIS A 445 -34.71 -3.04 -30.16
N SER A 446 -34.96 -2.48 -28.98
CA SER A 446 -36.03 -1.51 -28.74
C SER A 446 -35.51 -0.25 -28.03
N PHE A 447 -36.35 0.77 -27.87
CA PHE A 447 -35.96 1.98 -27.12
C PHE A 447 -36.17 1.84 -25.61
N ASN A 448 -37.23 1.13 -25.19
CA ASN A 448 -37.70 1.13 -23.80
C ASN A 448 -37.67 -0.26 -23.13
N ARG A 449 -37.36 -1.32 -23.87
CA ARG A 449 -37.29 -2.70 -23.37
C ARG A 449 -35.98 -3.35 -23.76
N LEU A 450 -35.49 -4.25 -22.92
CA LEU A 450 -34.31 -5.04 -23.24
C LEU A 450 -34.61 -6.02 -24.39
N PRO A 451 -33.67 -6.23 -25.32
CA PRO A 451 -32.41 -5.49 -25.45
C PRO A 451 -32.64 -4.06 -26.00
N THR A 452 -31.94 -3.07 -25.43
CA THR A 452 -32.08 -1.66 -25.87
C THR A 452 -31.15 -1.35 -27.04
N LEU A 453 -31.37 -0.23 -27.74
CA LEU A 453 -30.41 0.24 -28.75
C LEU A 453 -29.01 0.39 -28.14
N LYS A 454 -28.91 1.01 -26.96
CA LYS A 454 -27.64 1.19 -26.24
C LYS A 454 -26.95 -0.15 -25.97
N SER A 455 -27.69 -1.18 -25.55
CA SER A 455 -27.12 -2.51 -25.27
C SER A 455 -26.65 -3.26 -26.51
N LYS A 456 -27.10 -2.87 -27.72
CA LYS A 456 -26.60 -3.43 -28.99
C LYS A 456 -25.39 -2.71 -29.56
N LEU A 457 -25.18 -1.44 -29.18
CA LEU A 457 -24.04 -0.64 -29.63
C LEU A 457 -22.78 -1.00 -28.84
N LEU A 458 -21.63 -0.98 -29.50
CA LEU A 458 -20.33 -1.25 -28.92
C LEU A 458 -19.59 0.04 -28.60
N PHE A 459 -19.34 0.25 -27.32
CA PHE A 459 -18.31 1.18 -26.86
C PHE A 459 -16.92 0.60 -27.15
N MET A 460 -16.04 1.41 -27.71
CA MET A 460 -14.67 1.00 -28.05
C MET A 460 -13.72 1.42 -26.93
N ASP A 461 -13.22 0.44 -26.19
CA ASP A 461 -12.21 0.66 -25.15
C ASP A 461 -10.86 1.05 -25.74
N PHE A 462 -10.06 1.77 -24.96
CA PHE A 462 -8.77 2.29 -25.39
C PHE A 462 -7.79 1.21 -25.91
N HIS A 463 -7.82 -0.01 -25.35
CA HIS A 463 -6.92 -1.10 -25.76
C HIS A 463 -7.26 -1.71 -27.13
N PHE A 464 -8.34 -1.28 -27.79
CA PHE A 464 -8.68 -1.65 -29.17
C PHE A 464 -8.24 -0.62 -30.21
N ASN A 465 -7.52 0.45 -29.82
CA ASN A 465 -6.97 1.40 -30.79
C ASN A 465 -6.02 0.75 -31.81
N THR A 466 -5.44 -0.41 -31.47
CA THR A 466 -4.66 -1.24 -32.38
C THR A 466 -5.27 -2.63 -32.45
N MET A 467 -6.06 -2.89 -33.49
CA MET A 467 -6.61 -4.21 -33.80
C MET A 467 -5.66 -4.92 -34.77
N LYS A 468 -5.34 -6.19 -34.49
CA LYS A 468 -4.51 -7.05 -35.35
C LYS A 468 -5.33 -8.25 -35.80
N GLU A 469 -5.17 -8.62 -37.06
CA GLU A 469 -5.81 -9.82 -37.62
C GLU A 469 -5.52 -11.06 -36.78
N ASN A 470 -6.55 -11.87 -36.58
CA ASN A 470 -6.49 -13.09 -35.81
C ASN A 470 -7.54 -14.07 -36.31
N THR A 471 -7.22 -15.36 -36.28
CA THR A 471 -8.15 -16.43 -36.65
C THR A 471 -8.60 -17.12 -35.38
N ILE A 472 -9.91 -17.24 -35.20
CA ILE A 472 -10.51 -17.99 -34.10
C ILE A 472 -11.15 -19.24 -34.69
N THR A 473 -10.98 -20.37 -34.00
CA THR A 473 -11.64 -21.62 -34.34
C THR A 473 -12.68 -21.96 -33.28
N PHE A 474 -13.86 -22.37 -33.74
CA PHE A 474 -14.98 -22.80 -32.93
C PHE A 474 -15.24 -24.29 -33.15
N LEU A 475 -15.59 -25.00 -32.08
CA LEU A 475 -16.25 -26.30 -32.13
C LEU A 475 -17.64 -26.14 -31.53
N GLU A 476 -18.66 -26.35 -32.35
CA GLU A 476 -20.04 -26.42 -31.88
C GLU A 476 -20.35 -27.86 -31.48
N SER A 477 -20.84 -28.06 -30.25
CA SER A 477 -21.31 -29.36 -29.80
C SER A 477 -22.84 -29.38 -29.81
N ASN A 478 -23.43 -29.75 -30.94
CA ASN A 478 -24.84 -30.15 -31.00
C ASN A 478 -24.93 -31.68 -30.97
N ASN A 479 -26.01 -32.21 -30.42
CA ASN A 479 -26.24 -33.57 -29.91
C ASN A 479 -25.85 -34.80 -30.75
N GLU A 480 -25.10 -34.71 -31.85
CA GLU A 480 -24.49 -35.87 -32.55
C GLU A 480 -23.34 -35.52 -33.53
N ASN A 481 -23.02 -34.24 -33.81
CA ASN A 481 -21.96 -33.84 -34.76
C ASN A 481 -21.11 -32.66 -34.24
N ILE A 482 -19.78 -32.78 -34.33
CA ILE A 482 -18.83 -31.69 -34.03
C ILE A 482 -18.52 -30.95 -35.33
N ASN A 483 -19.07 -29.74 -35.49
CA ASN A 483 -18.72 -28.88 -36.63
C ASN A 483 -17.61 -27.90 -36.22
N SER A 484 -16.52 -27.89 -36.99
CA SER A 484 -15.43 -26.91 -36.81
C SER A 484 -15.55 -25.77 -37.82
N SER A 485 -15.57 -24.52 -37.33
CA SER A 485 -15.53 -23.32 -38.18
C SER A 485 -14.36 -22.43 -37.77
N SER A 486 -13.78 -21.71 -38.73
CA SER A 486 -12.71 -20.73 -38.47
C SER A 486 -13.09 -19.38 -39.06
N ILE A 487 -12.97 -18.32 -38.27
CA ILE A 487 -13.45 -16.97 -38.62
C ILE A 487 -12.32 -15.96 -38.38
N THR A 488 -12.16 -15.01 -39.30
CA THR A 488 -11.13 -13.96 -39.25
C THR A 488 -11.69 -12.56 -39.02
N ASN A 489 -13.02 -12.38 -39.08
CA ASN A 489 -13.68 -11.10 -38.88
C ASN A 489 -13.25 -10.45 -37.54
N SER A 490 -13.01 -9.15 -37.55
CA SER A 490 -12.62 -8.38 -36.35
C SER A 490 -13.73 -8.29 -35.31
N ILE A 491 -14.99 -8.38 -35.75
CA ILE A 491 -16.17 -8.46 -34.88
C ILE A 491 -17.02 -9.61 -35.39
N ILE A 492 -17.16 -10.66 -34.56
CA ILE A 492 -17.89 -11.89 -34.87
C ILE A 492 -19.24 -11.82 -34.16
N LYS A 493 -20.34 -11.91 -34.91
CA LYS A 493 -21.71 -11.77 -34.41
C LYS A 493 -22.35 -13.13 -34.17
N PHE A 494 -22.90 -13.31 -32.98
CA PHE A 494 -23.74 -14.45 -32.64
C PHE A 494 -25.19 -14.01 -32.59
N GLY A 495 -26.09 -14.85 -33.08
CA GLY A 495 -27.52 -14.60 -32.97
C GLY A 495 -28.36 -15.77 -33.44
N ARG A 496 -29.67 -15.59 -33.34
CA ARG A 496 -30.64 -16.62 -33.71
C ARG A 496 -30.55 -17.00 -35.19
N GLU A 497 -30.75 -18.28 -35.47
CA GLU A 497 -30.86 -18.85 -36.83
C GLU A 497 -31.88 -18.10 -37.72
N GLY A 498 -31.58 -18.03 -39.02
CA GLY A 498 -32.45 -17.44 -40.04
C GLY A 498 -32.26 -15.93 -40.22
N PHE A 499 -31.13 -15.40 -39.74
CA PHE A 499 -30.77 -13.98 -39.83
C PHE A 499 -29.34 -13.87 -40.38
N ASN A 500 -29.23 -13.62 -41.69
CA ASN A 500 -27.98 -13.55 -42.47
C ASN A 500 -26.94 -12.53 -41.96
N GLU A 501 -27.28 -11.72 -40.97
CA GLU A 501 -26.36 -10.77 -40.35
C GLU A 501 -25.40 -11.43 -39.35
N ASN A 502 -25.67 -12.64 -38.88
CA ASN A 502 -24.83 -13.34 -37.91
C ASN A 502 -23.72 -14.13 -38.59
N ASP A 503 -22.52 -14.12 -37.98
CA ASP A 503 -21.41 -14.97 -38.43
C ASP A 503 -21.51 -16.38 -37.81
N ILE A 504 -22.14 -16.48 -36.63
CA ILE A 504 -22.45 -17.74 -35.94
C ILE A 504 -23.93 -17.75 -35.57
N GLU A 505 -24.65 -18.74 -36.06
CA GLU A 505 -26.07 -18.94 -35.76
C GLU A 505 -26.27 -19.88 -34.57
N VAL A 506 -27.19 -19.52 -33.68
CA VAL A 506 -27.60 -20.35 -32.54
C VAL A 506 -28.88 -21.08 -32.94
N ILE A 507 -28.73 -22.35 -33.26
CA ILE A 507 -29.77 -23.23 -33.82
C ILE A 507 -30.84 -23.56 -32.76
N ASP A 508 -32.10 -23.73 -33.15
CA ASP A 508 -33.21 -24.13 -32.26
C ASP A 508 -33.49 -23.21 -31.03
N ALA A 509 -32.87 -22.04 -30.95
CA ALA A 509 -32.94 -21.16 -29.77
C ALA A 509 -33.92 -19.99 -29.97
N LYS A 510 -35.23 -20.25 -29.80
CA LYS A 510 -36.28 -19.23 -30.03
C LYS A 510 -36.17 -17.98 -29.15
N LEU A 511 -35.60 -18.12 -27.95
CA LEU A 511 -35.42 -17.04 -26.97
C LEU A 511 -34.17 -16.20 -27.21
N VAL A 512 -33.26 -16.67 -28.08
CA VAL A 512 -32.03 -15.95 -28.42
C VAL A 512 -32.35 -14.74 -29.29
N SER A 513 -31.72 -13.61 -28.97
CA SER A 513 -31.86 -12.39 -29.76
C SER A 513 -31.31 -12.58 -31.17
N ARG A 514 -31.88 -11.86 -32.15
CA ARG A 514 -31.37 -11.82 -33.54
C ARG A 514 -29.90 -11.45 -33.61
N ARG A 515 -29.45 -10.61 -32.68
CA ARG A 515 -28.06 -10.30 -32.38
C ARG A 515 -27.86 -10.43 -30.88
N HIS A 516 -27.19 -11.49 -30.41
CA HIS A 516 -27.18 -11.92 -29.01
C HIS A 516 -25.92 -11.50 -28.26
N CYS A 517 -24.76 -11.87 -28.79
CA CYS A 517 -23.46 -11.50 -28.26
C CYS A 517 -22.47 -11.29 -29.42
N VAL A 518 -21.33 -10.68 -29.13
CA VAL A 518 -20.27 -10.52 -30.13
C VAL A 518 -18.91 -10.86 -29.56
N ILE A 519 -18.01 -11.33 -30.41
CA ILE A 519 -16.60 -11.44 -30.09
C ILE A 519 -15.83 -10.35 -30.83
N ILE A 520 -15.08 -9.54 -30.07
CA ILE A 520 -14.07 -8.66 -30.62
C ILE A 520 -12.81 -9.48 -30.79
N ASN A 521 -12.44 -9.70 -32.04
CA ASN A 521 -11.36 -10.59 -32.43
C ASN A 521 -10.13 -9.78 -32.84
N SER A 522 -9.16 -9.71 -31.94
CA SER A 522 -7.84 -9.16 -32.21
C SER A 522 -6.77 -10.07 -31.62
N LYS A 523 -5.63 -10.19 -32.30
CA LYS A 523 -4.51 -11.01 -31.83
C LYS A 523 -4.11 -10.61 -30.41
N ASP A 524 -3.97 -11.61 -29.54
CA ASP A 524 -3.69 -11.49 -28.09
C ASP A 524 -4.76 -10.72 -27.27
N ASN A 525 -5.84 -10.22 -27.89
CA ASN A 525 -6.83 -9.34 -27.27
C ASN A 525 -8.25 -9.69 -27.75
N VAL A 526 -8.70 -10.90 -27.43
CA VAL A 526 -10.03 -11.41 -27.80
C VAL A 526 -11.00 -11.21 -26.64
N TRP A 527 -12.19 -10.66 -26.92
CA TRP A 527 -13.19 -10.33 -25.90
C TRP A 527 -14.58 -10.75 -26.31
N LEU A 528 -15.37 -11.26 -25.36
CA LEU A 528 -16.77 -11.59 -25.52
C LEU A 528 -17.63 -10.50 -24.86
N TYR A 529 -18.62 -10.00 -25.60
CA TYR A 529 -19.58 -8.98 -25.15
C TYR A 529 -21.00 -9.56 -25.19
N ASP A 530 -21.69 -9.53 -24.04
CA ASP A 530 -23.12 -9.83 -23.94
C ASP A 530 -23.93 -8.58 -24.31
N LEU A 531 -24.87 -8.71 -25.24
CA LEU A 531 -25.70 -7.58 -25.71
C LEU A 531 -27.07 -7.53 -25.01
N GLU A 532 -27.10 -7.94 -23.73
CA GLU A 532 -28.23 -7.90 -22.79
C GLU A 532 -29.52 -8.57 -23.32
N SER A 533 -29.40 -9.84 -23.73
CA SER A 533 -30.55 -10.69 -24.07
C SER A 533 -30.86 -11.66 -22.91
N ILE A 534 -31.03 -12.95 -23.16
CA ILE A 534 -31.25 -13.96 -22.11
C ILE A 534 -29.98 -14.29 -21.29
N GLY A 535 -28.83 -13.73 -21.71
CA GLY A 535 -27.53 -13.89 -21.08
C GLY A 535 -26.58 -14.79 -21.88
N THR A 536 -25.29 -14.57 -21.66
CA THR A 536 -24.19 -15.33 -22.25
C THR A 536 -23.28 -15.79 -21.10
N TYR A 537 -22.80 -17.02 -21.17
CA TYR A 537 -21.95 -17.60 -20.12
C TYR A 537 -20.58 -17.97 -20.70
N LEU A 538 -19.52 -17.70 -19.94
CA LEU A 538 -18.16 -18.13 -20.27
C LEU A 538 -17.68 -19.05 -19.14
N ASN A 539 -17.34 -20.29 -19.47
CA ASN A 539 -16.95 -21.33 -18.51
C ASN A 539 -17.95 -21.44 -17.34
N ASP A 540 -19.24 -21.49 -17.68
CA ASP A 540 -20.38 -21.60 -16.75
C ASP A 540 -20.61 -20.36 -15.85
N GLU A 541 -19.82 -19.29 -15.99
CA GLU A 541 -20.07 -18.00 -15.33
C GLU A 541 -20.84 -17.03 -16.23
N LYS A 542 -21.91 -16.42 -15.71
CA LYS A 542 -22.69 -15.42 -16.45
C LYS A 542 -21.85 -14.16 -16.66
N ILE A 543 -21.76 -13.73 -17.91
CA ILE A 543 -21.01 -12.52 -18.28
C ILE A 543 -21.81 -11.29 -17.87
N ASN A 544 -21.14 -10.33 -17.22
CA ASN A 544 -21.69 -9.01 -16.94
C ASN A 544 -21.06 -7.99 -17.89
N GLY A 545 -21.74 -7.71 -19.01
CA GLY A 545 -21.26 -6.81 -20.05
C GLY A 545 -20.21 -7.46 -20.95
N LYS A 546 -18.95 -7.55 -20.50
CA LYS A 546 -17.83 -8.07 -21.32
C LYS A 546 -16.74 -8.75 -20.50
N VAL A 547 -16.05 -9.71 -21.13
CA VAL A 547 -14.96 -10.49 -20.52
C VAL A 547 -13.89 -10.86 -21.57
N PRO A 548 -12.60 -10.87 -21.23
CA PRO A 548 -11.58 -11.38 -22.13
C PRO A 548 -11.66 -12.90 -22.28
N ILE A 549 -11.40 -13.40 -23.49
CA ILE A 549 -11.27 -14.83 -23.77
C ILE A 549 -9.79 -15.20 -23.74
N ILE A 550 -9.37 -15.92 -22.70
CA ILE A 550 -7.96 -16.29 -22.50
C ILE A 550 -7.81 -17.79 -22.70
N GLY A 551 -7.32 -18.20 -23.88
CA GLY A 551 -7.07 -19.62 -24.15
C GLY A 551 -8.29 -20.41 -24.56
N PHE A 552 -8.40 -21.62 -24.02
CA PHE A 552 -9.51 -22.52 -24.24
C PHE A 552 -10.67 -22.12 -23.32
N ASN A 553 -11.81 -21.80 -23.91
CA ASN A 553 -13.00 -21.41 -23.16
C ASN A 553 -14.25 -22.05 -23.77
N LYS A 554 -15.29 -22.18 -22.95
CA LYS A 554 -16.62 -22.64 -23.34
C LYS A 554 -17.60 -21.48 -23.25
N ILE A 555 -18.21 -21.12 -24.37
CA ILE A 555 -19.29 -20.13 -24.44
C ILE A 555 -20.62 -20.88 -24.44
N THR A 556 -21.53 -20.52 -23.54
CA THR A 556 -22.87 -21.11 -23.51
C THR A 556 -23.92 -20.04 -23.79
N ILE A 557 -24.80 -20.31 -24.75
CA ILE A 557 -25.94 -19.48 -25.12
C ILE A 557 -27.18 -20.37 -25.11
N ASP A 558 -28.17 -20.04 -24.28
CA ASP A 558 -29.33 -20.91 -24.00
C ASP A 558 -28.89 -22.32 -23.58
N LYS A 559 -29.01 -23.32 -24.48
CA LYS A 559 -28.60 -24.72 -24.26
C LYS A 559 -27.42 -25.16 -25.12
N ILE A 560 -26.91 -24.27 -25.98
CA ILE A 560 -25.86 -24.60 -26.94
C ILE A 560 -24.50 -24.17 -26.39
N ASN A 561 -23.52 -25.06 -26.57
CA ASN A 561 -22.15 -24.85 -26.15
C ASN A 561 -21.25 -24.67 -27.38
N PHE A 562 -20.48 -23.59 -27.36
CA PHE A 562 -19.42 -23.31 -28.32
C PHE A 562 -18.08 -23.36 -27.61
N THR A 563 -17.20 -24.24 -28.07
CA THR A 563 -15.82 -24.28 -27.59
C THR A 563 -14.97 -23.39 -28.46
N ILE A 564 -14.22 -22.48 -27.85
CA ILE A 564 -13.39 -21.49 -28.54
C ILE A 564 -11.93 -21.62 -28.11
N THR A 565 -11.02 -21.50 -29.08
CA THR A 565 -9.59 -21.32 -28.85
C THR A 565 -9.01 -20.28 -29.80
N THR A 566 -7.91 -19.66 -29.38
CA THR A 566 -7.01 -18.91 -30.27
C THR A 566 -5.83 -19.74 -30.77
N ASP A 567 -5.72 -20.99 -30.34
CA ASP A 567 -4.66 -21.93 -30.70
C ASP A 567 -5.26 -23.23 -31.25
N LYS A 568 -5.21 -23.39 -32.57
CA LYS A 568 -5.81 -24.53 -33.30
C LYS A 568 -5.28 -25.88 -32.81
N ASN A 569 -4.05 -25.93 -32.31
CA ASN A 569 -3.42 -27.16 -31.82
C ASN A 569 -3.99 -27.63 -30.48
N LYS A 570 -4.82 -26.82 -29.80
CA LYS A 570 -5.46 -27.15 -28.51
C LYS A 570 -6.91 -27.63 -28.63
N LEU A 571 -7.46 -27.69 -29.85
CA LEU A 571 -8.81 -28.20 -30.11
C LEU A 571 -8.85 -29.66 -30.58
N LEU A 572 -7.69 -30.24 -30.91
CA LEU A 572 -7.53 -31.61 -31.41
C LEU A 572 -7.07 -32.56 -30.31
#